data_AF-A0A1V6E4J6-F1
#
_entry.id   AF-A0A1V6E4J6-F1
#
_cell.length_a   1.000
_cell.length_b   1.000
_cell.length_c   1.000
_cell.angle_alpha   90.00
_cell.angle_beta   90.00
_cell.angle_gamma   90.00
#
_symmetry.space_group_name_H-M   'P 1'
#
loop_
_entity.id
_entity.type
_entity.pdbx_description
1 polymer ?
#
loop_
_entity_poly.entity_id
_entity_poly.type
_entity_poly.pdbx_seq_one_letter_code
_entity_poly.pdbx_strand_id
1 'polypeptide(L)'
;MQIALLADIHGNLAALEAVLAELDRLRPDRIAVLGDIVDGAPDSLACWERVRGLGAVVLRGNHERYVFDYGTERAAPEWSTPQFAPVRWTVDQCRGVRAELAALPLTWSWPDVPELLLAHASARADQDSIFAHTADAALEPMFAGAEASIIVRGHNHLAGERLWGARRIVHLGAVGIPLDGHTAAQFTVLSRHAGGWRVQHHAVPYDVAATVRRFRESGYLEAGGPMARLFLREIATATHHFLPFMKRYGAAIQGGALPVEVAVERLLGEF
;
A
#
# COMPACT_ATOMS: atom_id res chain seq x y z
N MET A 1 -1.64 -24.25 10.09
CA MET A 1 -2.15 -22.87 10.02
C MET A 1 -1.39 -22.12 8.96
N GLN A 2 -2.09 -21.60 7.96
CA GLN A 2 -1.59 -20.73 6.91
C GLN A 2 -2.37 -19.41 6.92
N ILE A 3 -1.66 -18.30 6.91
CA ILE A 3 -2.23 -16.95 6.91
C ILE A 3 -1.74 -16.24 5.65
N ALA A 4 -2.66 -15.86 4.77
CA ALA A 4 -2.34 -15.00 3.63
C ALA A 4 -2.44 -13.53 4.03
N LEU A 5 -1.42 -12.75 3.68
CA LEU A 5 -1.22 -11.38 4.09
C LEU A 5 -0.98 -10.52 2.85
N LEU A 6 -1.86 -9.55 2.65
CA LEU A 6 -1.88 -8.64 1.50
C LEU A 6 -1.70 -7.21 2.00
N ALA A 7 -1.15 -6.32 1.18
CA ALA A 7 -1.09 -4.88 1.43
C ALA A 7 -0.93 -4.13 0.10
N ASP A 8 -1.10 -2.81 0.13
CA ASP A 8 -0.71 -1.91 -0.95
C ASP A 8 -1.38 -2.31 -2.30
N ILE A 9 -2.70 -2.55 -2.26
CA ILE A 9 -3.53 -2.90 -3.44
C ILE A 9 -3.77 -1.67 -4.32
N HIS A 10 -3.87 -0.49 -3.71
CA HIS A 10 -3.89 0.80 -4.38
C HIS A 10 -4.90 0.93 -5.53
N GLY A 11 -6.12 0.38 -5.41
CA GLY A 11 -7.11 0.47 -6.47
C GLY A 11 -6.74 -0.28 -7.77
N ASN A 12 -5.74 -1.16 -7.75
CA ASN A 12 -5.35 -1.99 -8.90
C ASN A 12 -6.18 -3.27 -8.93
N LEU A 13 -7.40 -3.19 -9.47
CA LEU A 13 -8.35 -4.29 -9.46
C LEU A 13 -7.84 -5.54 -10.18
N ALA A 14 -7.14 -5.40 -11.31
CA ALA A 14 -6.63 -6.55 -12.05
C ALA A 14 -5.58 -7.34 -11.25
N ALA A 15 -4.71 -6.63 -10.51
CA ALA A 15 -3.74 -7.25 -9.62
C ALA A 15 -4.43 -7.95 -8.43
N LEU A 16 -5.43 -7.30 -7.83
CA LEU A 16 -6.21 -7.88 -6.74
C LEU A 16 -6.90 -9.18 -7.18
N GLU A 17 -7.63 -9.18 -8.31
CA GLU A 17 -8.33 -10.38 -8.79
C GLU A 17 -7.36 -11.54 -9.07
N ALA A 18 -6.16 -11.26 -9.59
CA ALA A 18 -5.14 -12.29 -9.79
C ALA A 18 -4.67 -12.90 -8.46
N VAL A 19 -4.46 -12.07 -7.43
CA VAL A 19 -4.12 -12.56 -6.08
C VAL A 19 -5.29 -13.35 -5.48
N LEU A 20 -6.53 -12.87 -5.60
CA LEU A 20 -7.71 -13.58 -5.09
C LEU A 20 -7.87 -14.97 -5.72
N ALA A 21 -7.64 -15.09 -7.04
CA ALA A 21 -7.64 -16.39 -7.72
C ALA A 21 -6.56 -17.34 -7.18
N GLU A 22 -5.38 -16.82 -6.83
CA GLU A 22 -4.33 -17.61 -6.20
C GLU A 22 -4.69 -17.99 -4.75
N LEU A 23 -5.37 -17.11 -3.99
CA LEU A 23 -5.89 -17.45 -2.66
C LEU A 23 -6.94 -18.55 -2.71
N ASP A 24 -7.83 -18.56 -3.71
CA ASP A 24 -8.81 -19.64 -3.91
C ASP A 24 -8.14 -21.00 -4.16
N ARG A 25 -6.97 -20.99 -4.82
CA ARG A 25 -6.14 -22.18 -5.04
C ARG A 25 -5.44 -22.63 -3.76
N LEU A 26 -4.86 -21.69 -3.01
CA LEU A 26 -4.09 -21.98 -1.80
C LEU A 26 -4.97 -22.33 -0.59
N ARG A 27 -6.18 -21.77 -0.51
CA ARG A 27 -7.14 -21.92 0.60
C ARG A 27 -6.51 -21.71 1.99
N PRO A 28 -5.93 -20.52 2.27
CA PRO A 28 -5.34 -20.25 3.57
C PRO A 28 -6.40 -20.30 4.67
N ASP A 29 -5.99 -20.63 5.90
CA ASP A 29 -6.89 -20.67 7.06
C ASP A 29 -7.38 -19.26 7.45
N ARG A 30 -6.59 -18.22 7.16
CA ARG A 30 -6.91 -16.81 7.44
C ARG A 30 -6.37 -15.89 6.35
N ILE A 31 -7.05 -14.76 6.16
CA ILE A 31 -6.62 -13.67 5.28
C ILE A 31 -6.59 -12.38 6.10
N ALA A 32 -5.55 -11.57 5.91
CA ALA A 32 -5.52 -10.19 6.38
C ALA A 32 -5.01 -9.24 5.29
N VAL A 33 -5.59 -8.05 5.23
CA VAL A 33 -5.23 -6.95 4.33
C VAL A 33 -4.74 -5.78 5.18
N LEU A 34 -3.46 -5.42 5.04
CA LEU A 34 -2.76 -4.56 5.99
C LEU A 34 -2.85 -3.08 5.66
N GLY A 35 -3.65 -2.67 4.67
CA GLY A 35 -3.87 -1.26 4.34
C GLY A 35 -3.53 -0.91 2.90
N ASP A 36 -3.76 0.35 2.55
CA ASP A 36 -3.59 0.92 1.22
C ASP A 36 -4.32 0.11 0.15
N ILE A 37 -5.60 -0.12 0.41
CA ILE A 37 -6.54 -0.77 -0.51
C ILE A 37 -6.89 0.19 -1.65
N VAL A 38 -6.98 1.48 -1.32
CA VAL A 38 -7.43 2.57 -2.18
C VAL A 38 -6.27 3.49 -2.57
N ASP A 39 -6.54 4.35 -3.57
CA ASP A 39 -5.66 5.39 -4.10
C ASP A 39 -4.39 4.86 -4.80
N GLY A 40 -3.98 5.48 -5.91
CA GLY A 40 -2.90 4.99 -6.77
C GLY A 40 -3.39 4.64 -8.18
N ALA A 41 -4.12 3.53 -8.33
CA ALA A 41 -4.83 3.13 -9.54
C ALA A 41 -6.34 3.49 -9.51
N PRO A 42 -7.02 3.49 -10.68
CA PRO A 42 -8.34 4.10 -10.82
C PRO A 42 -9.47 3.43 -10.04
N ASP A 43 -9.38 2.14 -9.69
CA ASP A 43 -10.55 1.31 -9.33
C ASP A 43 -10.66 1.10 -7.81
N SER A 44 -10.48 2.17 -7.03
CA SER A 44 -10.41 2.15 -5.56
C SER A 44 -11.66 1.57 -4.89
N LEU A 45 -12.87 2.03 -5.27
CA LEU A 45 -14.10 1.51 -4.69
C LEU A 45 -14.29 0.02 -5.02
N ALA A 46 -13.95 -0.39 -6.25
CA ALA A 46 -14.06 -1.80 -6.64
C ALA A 46 -13.12 -2.68 -5.80
N CYS A 47 -11.87 -2.27 -5.59
CA CYS A 47 -10.94 -3.00 -4.71
C CYS A 47 -11.47 -3.09 -3.27
N TRP A 48 -11.99 -1.99 -2.72
CA TRP A 48 -12.61 -2.00 -1.39
C TRP A 48 -13.76 -3.01 -1.30
N GLU A 49 -14.68 -3.01 -2.27
CA GLU A 49 -15.81 -3.92 -2.30
C GLU A 49 -15.39 -5.39 -2.34
N ARG A 50 -14.35 -5.69 -3.11
CA ARG A 50 -13.77 -7.05 -3.17
C ARG A 50 -13.17 -7.45 -1.83
N VAL A 51 -12.36 -6.58 -1.21
CA VAL A 51 -11.75 -6.84 0.11
C VAL A 51 -12.82 -7.00 1.20
N ARG A 52 -13.85 -6.15 1.19
CA ARG A 52 -14.97 -6.20 2.12
C ARG A 52 -15.70 -7.54 2.08
N GLY A 53 -15.81 -8.14 0.89
CA GLY A 53 -16.43 -9.45 0.69
C GLY A 53 -15.60 -10.66 1.18
N LEU A 54 -14.32 -10.49 1.53
CA LEU A 54 -13.43 -11.62 1.88
C LEU A 54 -13.64 -12.17 3.30
N GLY A 55 -14.27 -11.42 4.19
CA GLY A 55 -14.27 -11.74 5.63
C GLY A 55 -12.86 -11.72 6.25
N ALA A 56 -11.92 -10.99 5.64
CA ALA A 56 -10.56 -10.82 6.11
C ALA A 56 -10.49 -9.85 7.30
N VAL A 57 -9.39 -9.93 8.07
CA VAL A 57 -8.99 -8.80 8.92
C VAL A 57 -8.49 -7.69 8.00
N VAL A 58 -8.98 -6.47 8.20
CA VAL A 58 -8.59 -5.32 7.38
C VAL A 58 -8.07 -4.21 8.27
N LEU A 59 -6.88 -3.69 7.96
CA LEU A 59 -6.28 -2.54 8.63
C LEU A 59 -6.34 -1.31 7.72
N ARG A 60 -6.20 -0.12 8.30
CA ARG A 60 -5.97 1.10 7.51
C ARG A 60 -4.49 1.26 7.20
N GLY A 61 -4.22 1.70 5.99
CA GLY A 61 -2.99 2.36 5.62
C GLY A 61 -3.14 3.89 5.58
N ASN A 62 -2.08 4.57 5.15
CA ASN A 62 -2.11 6.02 5.04
C ASN A 62 -3.06 6.50 3.94
N HIS A 63 -3.30 5.71 2.89
CA HIS A 63 -4.20 6.09 1.81
C HIS A 63 -5.68 6.04 2.23
N GLU A 64 -6.08 5.10 3.11
CA GLU A 64 -7.39 5.17 3.75
C GLU A 64 -7.53 6.43 4.60
N ARG A 65 -6.49 6.80 5.35
CA ARG A 65 -6.48 8.06 6.12
C ARG A 65 -6.61 9.29 5.24
N TYR A 66 -5.91 9.33 4.11
CA TYR A 66 -6.07 10.43 3.16
C TYR A 66 -7.53 10.58 2.73
N VAL A 67 -8.25 9.48 2.50
CA VAL A 67 -9.67 9.51 2.15
C VAL A 67 -10.54 10.00 3.31
N PHE A 68 -10.42 9.39 4.50
CA PHE A 68 -11.35 9.69 5.58
C PHE A 68 -11.06 11.00 6.33
N ASP A 69 -9.84 11.53 6.25
CA ASP A 69 -9.50 12.85 6.81
C ASP A 69 -9.62 13.99 5.78
N TYR A 70 -9.78 13.69 4.47
CA TYR A 70 -9.87 14.71 3.43
C TYR A 70 -10.95 15.77 3.71
N GLY A 71 -10.57 17.04 3.71
CA GLY A 71 -11.47 18.17 3.96
C GLY A 71 -11.91 18.32 5.42
N THR A 72 -11.31 17.58 6.36
CA THR A 72 -11.47 17.82 7.81
C THR A 72 -10.31 18.65 8.36
N GLU A 73 -10.41 19.07 9.62
CA GLU A 73 -9.31 19.74 10.34
C GLU A 73 -8.03 18.90 10.48
N ARG A 74 -8.12 17.57 10.31
CA ARG A 74 -6.97 16.67 10.36
C ARG A 74 -6.22 16.58 9.02
N ALA A 75 -6.82 17.09 7.93
CA ALA A 75 -6.16 17.12 6.63
C ALA A 75 -4.98 18.09 6.65
N ALA A 76 -3.81 17.62 6.22
CA ALA A 76 -2.67 18.50 6.05
C ALA A 76 -2.94 19.51 4.92
N PRO A 77 -2.46 20.78 5.02
CA PRO A 77 -2.75 21.80 4.02
C PRO A 77 -2.36 21.39 2.59
N GLU A 78 -1.30 20.60 2.45
CA GLU A 78 -0.79 20.12 1.16
C GLU A 78 -1.82 19.24 0.43
N TRP A 79 -2.78 18.63 1.13
CA TRP A 79 -3.78 17.77 0.51
C TRP A 79 -4.74 18.52 -0.42
N SER A 80 -4.80 19.85 -0.30
CA SER A 80 -5.58 20.72 -1.18
C SER A 80 -4.88 21.04 -2.52
N THR A 81 -3.60 20.70 -2.66
CA THR A 81 -2.79 21.08 -3.82
C THR A 81 -2.97 20.12 -5.02
N PRO A 82 -2.56 20.49 -6.24
CA PRO A 82 -2.67 19.64 -7.43
C PRO A 82 -1.98 18.26 -7.30
N GLN A 83 -0.92 18.17 -6.50
CA GLN A 83 -0.19 16.92 -6.21
C GLN A 83 -1.02 15.88 -5.45
N PHE A 84 -2.15 16.27 -4.84
CA PHE A 84 -3.12 15.36 -4.20
C PHE A 84 -4.36 15.10 -5.06
N ALA A 85 -4.31 15.41 -6.37
CA ALA A 85 -5.41 15.11 -7.29
C ALA A 85 -5.83 13.62 -7.32
N PRO A 86 -4.89 12.64 -7.29
CA PRO A 86 -5.25 11.22 -7.13
C PRO A 86 -6.11 10.91 -5.91
N VAL A 87 -5.75 11.48 -4.75
CA VAL A 87 -6.53 11.32 -3.51
C VAL A 87 -7.94 11.89 -3.68
N ARG A 88 -8.11 13.04 -4.34
CA ARG A 88 -9.45 13.62 -4.58
C ARG A 88 -10.34 12.69 -5.40
N TRP A 89 -9.78 12.13 -6.47
CA TRP A 89 -10.47 11.11 -7.28
C TRP A 89 -10.93 9.93 -6.40
N THR A 90 -10.05 9.44 -5.53
CA THR A 90 -10.34 8.35 -4.61
C THR A 90 -11.41 8.72 -3.58
N VAL A 91 -11.34 9.93 -3.02
CA VAL A 91 -12.35 10.47 -2.09
C VAL A 91 -13.72 10.47 -2.75
N ASP A 92 -13.81 10.87 -4.02
CA ASP A 92 -15.07 10.89 -4.77
C ASP A 92 -15.67 9.50 -4.96
N GLN A 93 -14.85 8.50 -5.29
CA GLN A 93 -15.31 7.11 -5.38
C GLN A 93 -15.75 6.54 -4.03
N CYS A 94 -15.02 6.86 -2.97
CA CYS A 94 -15.17 6.23 -1.66
C CYS A 94 -16.08 7.02 -0.70
N ARG A 95 -16.80 8.06 -1.17
CA ARG A 95 -17.68 8.89 -0.31
C ARG A 95 -18.66 8.04 0.52
N GLY A 96 -19.25 7.02 -0.10
CA GLY A 96 -20.24 6.13 0.53
C GLY A 96 -19.68 5.20 1.61
N VAL A 97 -18.37 4.93 1.60
CA VAL A 97 -17.70 3.98 2.50
C VAL A 97 -16.71 4.67 3.45
N ARG A 98 -16.67 6.01 3.45
CA ARG A 98 -15.71 6.81 4.23
C ARG A 98 -15.71 6.47 5.72
N ALA A 99 -16.89 6.23 6.31
CA ALA A 99 -17.02 5.86 7.71
C ALA A 99 -16.48 4.45 8.00
N GLU A 100 -16.63 3.51 7.07
CA GLU A 100 -16.07 2.16 7.18
C GLU A 100 -14.53 2.23 7.16
N LEU A 101 -13.95 3.01 6.24
CA LEU A 101 -12.50 3.21 6.17
C LEU A 101 -11.94 3.86 7.45
N ALA A 102 -12.68 4.80 8.05
CA ALA A 102 -12.28 5.46 9.30
C ALA A 102 -12.32 4.52 10.52
N ALA A 103 -13.12 3.46 10.47
CA ALA A 103 -13.24 2.50 11.56
C ALA A 103 -12.16 1.41 11.55
N LEU A 104 -11.35 1.34 10.48
CA LEU A 104 -10.30 0.33 10.35
C LEU A 104 -9.19 0.54 11.41
N PRO A 105 -8.77 -0.53 12.11
CA PRO A 105 -7.75 -0.44 13.13
C PRO A 105 -6.35 -0.19 12.52
N LEU A 106 -5.45 0.39 13.33
CA LEU A 106 -4.06 0.59 12.95
C LEU A 106 -3.23 -0.70 13.00
N THR A 107 -3.54 -1.56 13.97
CA THR A 107 -2.84 -2.82 14.22
C THR A 107 -3.80 -3.96 14.51
N TRP A 108 -3.31 -5.19 14.37
CA TRP A 108 -4.04 -6.38 14.76
C TRP A 108 -3.13 -7.49 15.25
N SER A 109 -3.58 -8.21 16.27
CA SER A 109 -2.99 -9.46 16.74
C SER A 109 -4.12 -10.45 17.04
N TRP A 110 -3.98 -11.68 16.57
CA TRP A 110 -4.93 -12.72 16.93
C TRP A 110 -4.61 -13.26 18.33
N PRO A 111 -5.61 -13.46 19.21
CA PRO A 111 -5.36 -13.97 20.56
C PRO A 111 -4.68 -15.34 20.61
N ASP A 112 -4.95 -16.19 19.61
CA ASP A 112 -4.37 -17.53 19.48
C ASP A 112 -3.02 -17.54 18.73
N VAL A 113 -2.59 -16.38 18.24
CA VAL A 113 -1.29 -16.17 17.58
C VAL A 113 -0.62 -14.88 18.09
N PRO A 114 -0.35 -14.77 19.41
CA PRO A 114 0.17 -13.54 20.02
C PRO A 114 1.58 -13.19 19.55
N GLU A 115 2.31 -14.13 18.93
CA GLU A 115 3.63 -13.87 18.37
C GLU A 115 3.63 -12.99 17.11
N LEU A 116 2.45 -12.77 16.49
CA LEU A 116 2.29 -11.92 15.30
C LEU A 116 1.68 -10.56 15.66
N LEU A 117 2.32 -9.50 15.20
CA LEU A 117 1.75 -8.16 15.12
C LEU A 117 1.61 -7.76 13.66
N LEU A 118 0.39 -7.40 13.25
CA LEU A 118 0.11 -6.85 11.93
C LEU A 118 -0.06 -5.34 12.03
N ALA A 119 0.56 -4.61 11.11
CA ALA A 119 0.39 -3.17 10.95
C ALA A 119 0.63 -2.77 9.49
N HIS A 120 0.01 -1.69 9.00
CA HIS A 120 0.37 -1.17 7.67
C HIS A 120 1.84 -0.78 7.59
N ALA A 121 2.24 0.13 8.49
CA ALA A 121 3.59 0.68 8.54
C ALA A 121 4.26 0.42 9.89
N SER A 122 3.68 0.88 11.00
CA SER A 122 4.15 0.56 12.37
C SER A 122 2.99 0.50 13.37
N ALA A 123 3.29 0.12 14.62
CA ALA A 123 2.29 0.18 15.69
C ALA A 123 1.96 1.62 16.12
N ARG A 124 2.83 2.57 15.79
CA ARG A 124 2.68 3.98 16.15
C ARG A 124 1.92 4.77 15.08
N ALA A 125 2.19 4.52 13.81
CA ALA A 125 1.66 5.31 12.70
C ALA A 125 1.53 4.49 11.41
N ASP A 126 0.62 4.94 10.54
CA ASP A 126 0.35 4.33 9.22
C ASP A 126 1.32 4.79 8.12
N GLN A 127 2.42 5.48 8.44
CA GLN A 127 3.33 6.07 7.45
C GLN A 127 4.82 5.98 7.85
N ASP A 128 5.13 5.18 8.88
CA ASP A 128 6.52 4.95 9.28
C ASP A 128 7.23 4.04 8.26
N SER A 129 8.17 4.61 7.53
CA SER A 129 8.99 3.87 6.56
C SER A 129 10.16 3.13 7.22
N ILE A 130 10.30 1.85 6.88
CA ILE A 130 11.41 0.99 7.33
C ILE A 130 12.12 0.43 6.11
N PHE A 131 13.37 0.85 5.93
CA PHE A 131 14.25 0.36 4.87
C PHE A 131 15.37 -0.48 5.47
N ALA A 132 16.13 -1.16 4.60
CA ALA A 132 17.33 -1.92 5.01
C ALA A 132 18.36 -1.06 5.77
N HIS A 133 18.41 0.25 5.49
CA HIS A 133 19.33 1.20 6.12
C HIS A 133 18.73 1.98 7.30
N THR A 134 17.46 1.76 7.66
CA THR A 134 16.87 2.40 8.86
C THR A 134 17.60 1.90 10.10
N ALA A 135 18.08 2.77 10.99
CA ALA A 135 18.80 2.35 12.20
C ALA A 135 17.87 1.62 13.19
N ASP A 136 18.37 0.60 13.90
CA ASP A 136 17.59 -0.15 14.90
C ASP A 136 16.99 0.74 15.99
N ALA A 137 17.72 1.78 16.42
CA ALA A 137 17.24 2.74 17.41
C ALA A 137 15.96 3.49 16.97
N ALA A 138 15.71 3.60 15.66
CA ALA A 138 14.49 4.19 15.13
C ALA A 138 13.28 3.24 15.17
N LEU A 139 13.51 1.92 15.30
CA LEU A 139 12.45 0.90 15.33
C LEU A 139 11.76 0.82 16.70
N GLU A 140 12.49 1.07 17.78
CA GLU A 140 11.96 1.03 19.15
C GLU A 140 10.70 1.89 19.32
N PRO A 141 10.69 3.20 19.00
CA PRO A 141 9.47 4.01 19.12
C PRO A 141 8.37 3.61 18.13
N MET A 142 8.69 2.95 17.02
CA MET A 142 7.70 2.50 16.02
C MET A 142 6.86 1.31 16.53
N PHE A 143 7.43 0.50 17.42
CA PHE A 143 6.79 -0.70 17.97
C PHE A 143 6.83 -0.75 19.50
N ALA A 144 6.81 0.42 20.14
CA ALA A 144 6.84 0.54 21.59
C ALA A 144 5.70 -0.24 22.23
N GLY A 145 6.02 -1.08 23.21
CA GLY A 145 5.05 -1.92 23.92
C GLY A 145 4.57 -3.16 23.15
N ALA A 146 5.00 -3.38 21.90
CA ALA A 146 4.73 -4.63 21.21
C ALA A 146 5.59 -5.76 21.80
N GLU A 147 4.98 -6.90 22.11
CA GLU A 147 5.67 -8.11 22.58
C GLU A 147 5.85 -9.17 21.49
N ALA A 148 5.25 -8.97 20.32
CA ALA A 148 5.30 -9.88 19.19
C ALA A 148 6.75 -10.15 18.73
N SER A 149 7.06 -11.42 18.46
CA SER A 149 8.36 -11.83 17.92
C SER A 149 8.44 -11.69 16.40
N ILE A 150 7.30 -11.60 15.73
CA ILE A 150 7.20 -11.37 14.28
C ILE A 150 6.25 -10.20 14.04
N ILE A 151 6.76 -9.18 13.34
CA ILE A 151 6.01 -8.00 12.92
C ILE A 151 5.81 -8.12 11.41
N VAL A 152 4.59 -7.97 10.93
CA VAL A 152 4.24 -8.05 9.51
C VAL A 152 3.73 -6.69 9.06
N ARG A 153 4.27 -6.18 7.95
CA ARG A 153 3.95 -4.83 7.43
C ARG A 153 4.04 -4.68 5.91
N GLY A 154 3.36 -3.68 5.37
CA GLY A 154 3.39 -3.24 3.96
C GLY A 154 4.14 -1.91 3.80
N HIS A 155 3.50 -0.94 3.15
CA HIS A 155 3.84 0.49 3.05
C HIS A 155 5.07 0.83 2.18
N ASN A 156 6.12 0.00 2.16
CA ASN A 156 7.32 0.27 1.36
C ASN A 156 7.32 -0.43 -0.01
N HIS A 157 6.32 -1.28 -0.27
CA HIS A 157 6.12 -1.99 -1.55
C HIS A 157 7.29 -2.88 -1.98
N LEU A 158 8.09 -3.32 -1.03
CA LEU A 158 9.23 -4.21 -1.23
C LEU A 158 9.03 -5.42 -0.33
N ALA A 159 9.00 -6.61 -0.93
CA ALA A 159 8.95 -7.85 -0.18
C ALA A 159 10.32 -8.14 0.45
N GLY A 160 10.31 -8.71 1.65
CA GLY A 160 11.55 -9.14 2.28
C GLY A 160 11.44 -9.21 3.79
N GLU A 161 12.60 -9.35 4.43
CA GLU A 161 12.68 -9.58 5.85
C GLU A 161 13.86 -8.86 6.47
N ARG A 162 13.69 -8.46 7.72
CA ARG A 162 14.72 -7.82 8.53
C ARG A 162 14.73 -8.40 9.93
N LEU A 163 15.91 -8.69 10.45
CA LEU A 163 16.09 -9.01 11.86
C LEU A 163 16.24 -7.72 12.68
N TRP A 164 15.65 -7.72 13.87
CA TRP A 164 15.77 -6.66 14.86
C TRP A 164 15.90 -7.31 16.24
N GLY A 165 17.13 -7.48 16.71
CA GLY A 165 17.42 -8.30 17.89
C GLY A 165 16.90 -9.73 17.72
N ALA A 166 16.04 -10.18 18.63
CA ALA A 166 15.37 -11.49 18.54
C ALA A 166 14.06 -11.47 17.75
N ARG A 167 13.63 -10.30 17.23
CA ARG A 167 12.40 -10.12 16.46
C ARG A 167 12.68 -10.17 14.96
N ARG A 168 11.65 -10.50 14.19
CA ARG A 168 11.65 -10.52 12.72
C ARG A 168 10.60 -9.55 12.20
N ILE A 169 10.99 -8.65 11.30
CA ILE A 169 10.08 -7.78 10.56
C ILE A 169 9.94 -8.36 9.15
N VAL A 170 8.71 -8.67 8.75
CA VAL A 170 8.35 -9.22 7.44
C VAL A 170 7.66 -8.11 6.66
N HIS A 171 8.23 -7.79 5.50
CA HIS A 171 7.69 -6.84 4.54
C HIS A 171 6.95 -7.61 3.45
N LEU A 172 5.68 -7.27 3.22
CA LEU A 172 4.78 -8.07 2.38
C LEU A 172 5.04 -7.96 0.87
N GLY A 173 5.71 -6.90 0.42
CA GLY A 173 5.62 -6.44 -0.96
C GLY A 173 4.35 -5.61 -1.17
N ALA A 174 3.92 -5.46 -2.41
CA ALA A 174 2.67 -4.78 -2.74
C ALA A 174 1.85 -5.57 -3.76
N VAL A 175 0.54 -5.64 -3.54
CA VAL A 175 -0.38 -6.27 -4.50
C VAL A 175 -0.46 -5.42 -5.77
N GLY A 176 -0.73 -4.12 -5.63
CA GLY A 176 -1.09 -3.26 -6.75
C GLY A 176 0.05 -2.46 -7.36
N ILE A 177 1.08 -2.13 -6.58
CA ILE A 177 2.21 -1.30 -7.03
C ILE A 177 3.53 -1.87 -6.48
N PRO A 178 3.98 -3.06 -6.90
CA PRO A 178 5.31 -3.55 -6.55
C PRO A 178 6.40 -2.61 -7.09
N LEU A 179 7.48 -2.40 -6.34
CA LEU A 179 8.53 -1.42 -6.69
C LEU A 179 9.93 -2.05 -6.82
N ASP A 180 10.00 -3.36 -7.04
CA ASP A 180 11.24 -4.14 -7.16
C ASP A 180 11.68 -4.40 -8.62
N GLY A 181 11.04 -3.77 -9.59
CA GLY A 181 11.28 -3.97 -11.03
C GLY A 181 10.50 -5.13 -11.64
N HIS A 182 9.67 -5.84 -10.86
CA HIS A 182 8.82 -6.91 -11.35
C HIS A 182 7.34 -6.56 -11.21
N THR A 183 6.62 -6.54 -12.33
CA THR A 183 5.21 -6.13 -12.38
C THR A 183 4.22 -7.16 -11.82
N ALA A 184 4.68 -8.30 -11.30
CA ALA A 184 3.80 -9.31 -10.71
C ALA A 184 3.25 -8.82 -9.36
N ALA A 185 1.95 -9.04 -9.12
CA ALA A 185 1.31 -8.70 -7.86
C ALA A 185 1.91 -9.53 -6.71
N GLN A 186 2.18 -8.90 -5.56
CA GLN A 186 2.88 -9.55 -4.45
C GLN A 186 1.98 -9.70 -3.22
N PHE A 187 2.07 -10.87 -2.58
CA PHE A 187 1.51 -11.11 -1.26
C PHE A 187 2.37 -12.13 -0.52
N THR A 188 2.14 -12.31 0.78
CA THR A 188 2.94 -13.24 1.60
C THR A 188 2.04 -14.25 2.31
N VAL A 189 2.51 -15.50 2.38
CA VAL A 189 1.90 -16.54 3.20
C VAL A 189 2.81 -16.85 4.38
N LEU A 190 2.25 -16.75 5.58
CA LEU A 190 2.86 -17.26 6.81
C LEU A 190 2.31 -18.65 7.12
N SER A 191 3.19 -19.64 7.22
CA SER A 191 2.81 -21.02 7.59
C SER A 191 3.44 -21.41 8.93
N ARG A 192 2.61 -21.82 9.90
CA ARG A 192 3.07 -22.30 11.21
C ARG A 192 3.41 -23.79 11.11
N HIS A 193 4.65 -24.14 11.43
CA HIS A 193 5.16 -25.51 11.50
C HIS A 193 5.76 -25.80 12.89
N ALA A 194 6.16 -27.05 13.15
CA ALA A 194 6.75 -27.46 14.44
C ALA A 194 8.01 -26.66 14.82
N GLY A 195 8.76 -26.13 13.84
CA GLY A 195 9.95 -25.30 14.04
C GLY A 195 9.71 -23.79 14.03
N GLY A 196 8.45 -23.33 14.06
CA GLY A 196 8.09 -21.91 14.01
C GLY A 196 7.45 -21.49 12.68
N TRP A 197 7.53 -20.18 12.39
CA TRP A 197 6.88 -19.57 11.23
C TRP A 197 7.78 -19.55 10.01
N ARG A 198 7.25 -20.09 8.90
CA ARG A 198 7.83 -19.95 7.57
C ARG A 198 7.15 -18.79 6.84
N VAL A 199 7.96 -17.89 6.28
CA VAL A 199 7.53 -16.82 5.39
C VAL A 199 7.71 -17.30 3.95
N GLN A 200 6.70 -17.09 3.12
CA GLN A 200 6.78 -17.32 1.68
C GLN A 200 6.22 -16.10 0.97
N HIS A 201 7.05 -15.40 0.21
CA HIS A 201 6.62 -14.32 -0.68
C HIS A 201 6.15 -14.93 -2.00
N HIS A 202 4.96 -14.53 -2.46
CA HIS A 202 4.36 -14.94 -3.70
C HIS A 202 4.35 -13.78 -4.68
N ALA A 203 4.65 -14.07 -5.94
CA ALA A 203 4.53 -13.15 -7.05
C ALA A 203 3.56 -13.75 -8.08
N VAL A 204 2.47 -13.05 -8.37
CA VAL A 204 1.39 -13.51 -9.24
C VAL A 204 1.32 -12.61 -10.47
N PRO A 205 1.61 -13.15 -11.68
CA PRO A 205 1.40 -12.40 -12.90
C PRO A 205 -0.07 -11.99 -13.06
N TYR A 206 -0.30 -10.76 -13.53
CA TYR A 206 -1.64 -10.26 -13.85
C TYR A 206 -1.63 -9.48 -15.17
N ASP A 207 -2.80 -9.16 -15.72
CA ASP A 207 -2.91 -8.34 -16.94
C ASP A 207 -2.60 -6.86 -16.62
N VAL A 208 -1.32 -6.50 -16.60
CA VAL A 208 -0.86 -5.11 -16.43
C VAL A 208 -1.47 -4.20 -17.50
N ALA A 209 -1.68 -4.72 -18.72
CA ALA A 209 -2.29 -3.94 -19.79
C ALA A 209 -3.77 -3.62 -19.50
N ALA A 210 -4.50 -4.47 -18.77
CA ALA A 210 -5.83 -4.14 -18.27
C ALA A 210 -5.80 -2.93 -17.34
N THR A 211 -4.89 -2.91 -16.37
CA THR A 211 -4.74 -1.75 -15.47
C THR A 211 -4.40 -0.48 -16.25
N VAL A 212 -3.45 -0.56 -17.20
CA VAL A 212 -3.10 0.58 -18.08
C VAL A 212 -4.30 1.06 -18.91
N ARG A 213 -5.14 0.15 -19.43
CA ARG A 213 -6.39 0.53 -20.12
C ARG A 213 -7.35 1.26 -19.19
N ARG A 214 -7.53 0.79 -17.95
CA ARG A 214 -8.36 1.45 -16.93
C ARG A 214 -7.91 2.88 -16.63
N PHE A 215 -6.60 3.14 -16.56
CA PHE A 215 -6.09 4.52 -16.42
C PHE A 215 -6.57 5.43 -17.55
N ARG A 216 -6.58 4.94 -18.79
CA ARG A 216 -6.95 5.71 -19.98
C ARG A 216 -8.45 5.89 -20.13
N GLU A 217 -9.24 4.89 -19.77
CA GLU A 217 -10.67 4.84 -20.06
C GLU A 217 -11.56 5.37 -18.92
N SER A 218 -11.05 5.43 -17.68
CA SER A 218 -11.84 5.85 -16.51
C SER A 218 -12.03 7.36 -16.38
N GLY A 219 -11.21 8.18 -17.06
CA GLY A 219 -11.08 9.61 -16.77
C GLY A 219 -10.10 9.94 -15.65
N TYR A 220 -9.47 8.93 -15.02
CA TYR A 220 -8.53 9.13 -13.91
C TYR A 220 -7.31 9.95 -14.30
N LEU A 221 -6.75 9.78 -15.50
CA LEU A 221 -5.60 10.58 -15.95
C LEU A 221 -5.91 12.07 -16.06
N GLU A 222 -7.15 12.42 -16.38
CA GLU A 222 -7.60 13.81 -16.44
C GLU A 222 -7.82 14.35 -15.02
N ALA A 223 -8.59 13.63 -14.20
CA ALA A 223 -8.94 14.06 -12.85
C ALA A 223 -7.74 14.06 -11.87
N GLY A 224 -6.89 13.03 -11.94
CA GLY A 224 -5.70 12.87 -11.11
C GLY A 224 -4.46 13.60 -11.63
N GLY A 225 -4.55 14.20 -12.83
CA GLY A 225 -3.54 15.09 -13.39
C GLY A 225 -2.14 14.45 -13.53
N PRO A 226 -1.07 15.26 -13.41
CA PRO A 226 0.31 14.77 -13.59
C PRO A 226 0.70 13.64 -12.65
N MET A 227 0.19 13.63 -11.42
CA MET A 227 0.52 12.59 -10.44
C MET A 227 -0.09 11.23 -10.83
N ALA A 228 -1.27 11.19 -11.44
CA ALA A 228 -1.84 9.95 -11.98
C ALA A 228 -0.95 9.35 -13.10
N ARG A 229 -0.21 10.18 -13.85
CA ARG A 229 0.76 9.68 -14.85
C ARG A 229 1.98 9.03 -14.20
N LEU A 230 2.40 9.52 -13.03
CA LEU A 230 3.45 8.86 -12.25
C LEU A 230 2.99 7.49 -11.76
N PHE A 231 1.80 7.39 -11.16
CA PHE A 231 1.26 6.09 -10.74
C PHE A 231 1.09 5.11 -11.91
N LEU A 232 0.60 5.60 -13.05
CA LEU A 232 0.55 4.78 -14.28
C LEU A 232 1.92 4.23 -14.64
N ARG A 233 2.97 5.07 -14.58
CA ARG A 233 4.33 4.65 -14.89
C ARG A 233 4.82 3.61 -13.88
N GLU A 234 4.73 3.89 -12.58
CA GLU A 234 5.15 2.95 -11.52
C GLU A 234 4.48 1.59 -11.65
N ILE A 235 3.18 1.54 -11.94
CA ILE A 235 2.45 0.28 -12.14
C ILE A 235 2.90 -0.44 -13.41
N ALA A 236 3.10 0.30 -14.50
CA ALA A 236 3.48 -0.28 -15.78
C ALA A 236 4.92 -0.85 -15.78
N THR A 237 5.80 -0.31 -14.93
CA THR A 237 7.23 -0.67 -14.93
C THR A 237 7.73 -1.28 -13.62
N ALA A 238 6.92 -1.28 -12.56
CA ALA A 238 7.28 -1.69 -11.20
C ALA A 238 8.53 -0.96 -10.66
N THR A 239 8.68 0.33 -10.99
CA THR A 239 9.85 1.14 -10.59
C THR A 239 9.45 2.34 -9.76
N HIS A 240 10.29 2.67 -8.78
CA HIS A 240 10.12 3.86 -7.93
C HIS A 240 10.25 5.16 -8.74
N HIS A 241 9.14 5.89 -8.91
CA HIS A 241 9.13 7.22 -9.52
C HIS A 241 8.60 8.30 -8.57
N PHE A 242 7.62 8.00 -7.73
CA PHE A 242 6.95 8.97 -6.85
C PHE A 242 7.90 9.51 -5.77
N LEU A 243 8.59 8.66 -5.02
CA LEU A 243 9.52 9.12 -3.98
C LEU A 243 10.72 9.89 -4.57
N PRO A 244 11.40 9.42 -5.64
CA PRO A 244 12.42 10.22 -6.33
C PRO A 244 11.88 11.55 -6.86
N PHE A 245 10.66 11.57 -7.40
CA PHE A 245 9.99 12.78 -7.85
C PHE A 245 9.82 13.79 -6.72
N MET A 246 9.24 13.36 -5.59
CA MET A 246 9.02 14.22 -4.42
C MET A 246 10.34 14.74 -3.85
N LYS A 247 11.37 13.90 -3.78
CA LYS A 247 12.70 14.32 -3.31
C LYS A 247 13.35 15.37 -4.23
N ARG A 248 13.19 15.22 -5.54
CA ARG A 248 13.82 16.11 -6.53
C ARG A 248 13.05 17.42 -6.73
N TYR A 249 11.71 17.36 -6.74
CA TYR A 249 10.87 18.47 -7.17
C TYR A 249 9.90 18.98 -6.09
N GLY A 250 9.65 18.23 -5.02
CA GLY A 250 8.61 18.52 -4.03
C GLY A 250 8.71 19.91 -3.39
N ALA A 251 9.91 20.30 -2.94
CA ALA A 251 10.11 21.62 -2.33
C ALA A 251 9.89 22.78 -3.32
N ALA A 252 10.30 22.61 -4.59
CA ALA A 252 10.10 23.62 -5.62
C ALA A 252 8.62 23.73 -6.03
N ILE A 253 7.89 22.61 -6.06
CA ILE A 253 6.45 22.57 -6.32
C ILE A 253 5.69 23.24 -5.16
N GLN A 254 5.99 22.86 -3.92
CA GLN A 254 5.37 23.44 -2.72
C GLN A 254 5.62 24.94 -2.61
N GLY A 255 6.82 25.40 -2.97
CA GLY A 255 7.17 26.83 -3.01
C GLY A 255 6.61 27.60 -4.22
N GLY A 256 5.91 26.94 -5.14
CA GLY A 256 5.37 27.56 -6.36
C GLY A 256 6.41 27.91 -7.43
N ALA A 257 7.66 27.48 -7.26
CA ALA A 257 8.77 27.76 -8.17
C ALA A 257 8.77 26.86 -9.42
N LEU A 258 8.05 25.72 -9.38
CA LEU A 258 7.96 24.77 -10.48
C LEU A 258 6.54 24.18 -10.55
N PRO A 259 5.81 24.35 -11.68
CA PRO A 259 4.54 23.66 -11.88
C PRO A 259 4.71 22.14 -11.86
N VAL A 260 3.76 21.42 -11.27
CA VAL A 260 3.82 19.95 -11.13
C VAL A 260 3.79 19.26 -12.49
N GLU A 261 3.07 19.82 -13.46
CA GLU A 261 3.02 19.34 -14.85
C GLU A 261 4.42 19.30 -15.47
N VAL A 262 5.15 20.42 -15.37
CA VAL A 262 6.52 20.56 -15.90
C VAL A 262 7.48 19.61 -15.20
N ALA A 263 7.35 19.45 -13.88
CA ALA A 263 8.19 18.53 -13.12
C ALA A 263 7.98 17.07 -13.56
N VAL A 264 6.73 16.66 -13.77
CA VAL A 264 6.40 15.30 -14.21
C VAL A 264 6.87 15.06 -15.63
N GLU A 265 6.69 16.03 -16.53
CA GLU A 265 7.20 15.93 -17.91
C GLU A 265 8.72 15.80 -17.95
N ARG A 266 9.45 16.56 -17.11
CA ARG A 266 10.91 16.42 -17.00
C ARG A 266 11.31 15.02 -16.54
N LEU A 267 10.64 14.49 -15.52
CA LEU A 267 10.96 13.15 -15.04
C LEU A 267 10.64 12.08 -16.08
N LEU A 268 9.47 12.15 -16.71
CA LEU A 268 9.03 11.13 -17.67
C LEU A 268 9.73 11.22 -19.02
N GLY A 269 10.23 12.39 -19.41
CA GLY A 269 11.02 12.60 -20.64
C GLY A 269 12.51 12.28 -20.49
N GLU A 270 13.01 12.06 -19.28
CA GLU A 270 14.37 11.58 -19.00
C GLU A 270 14.54 10.06 -19.24
N PHE A 271 13.46 9.32 -19.55
CA PHE A 271 13.42 7.86 -19.74
C PHE A 271 12.65 7.44 -21.01
#